data_AF-A0A3N5G5E7-F1
#
_entry.id   AF-A0A3N5G5E7-F1
#
_cell.length_a   1.000
_cell.length_b   1.000
_cell.length_c   1.000
_cell.angle_alpha   90.00
_cell.angle_beta   90.00
_cell.angle_gamma   90.00
#
_symmetry.space_group_name_H-M   'P 1'
#
loop_
_entity.id
_entity.type
_entity.pdbx_description
1 polymer ?
#
loop_
_entity_poly.entity_id
_entity_poly.type
_entity_poly.pdbx_seq_one_letter_code
_entity_poly.pdbx_strand_id
1 'polypeptide(L)'
;MRIVVALGGNALLKRGEPMTAQAQRANVKVAAEALAAIAQEHQLIISHGNGPQVGLLALQGAAYKPDEAYPLDVLGAETEGMSGYMIEQELGNLLPF
;
A
#
# COMPACT_ATOMS: atom_id res chain seq x y z
N MET A 1 -11.32 11.29 18.70
CA MET A 1 -10.57 10.20 19.37
C MET A 1 -9.37 9.81 18.51
N ARG A 2 -8.44 8.98 19.01
CA ARG A 2 -7.34 8.42 18.20
C ARG A 2 -7.71 7.00 17.76
N ILE A 3 -7.67 6.75 16.46
CA ILE A 3 -8.07 5.47 15.85
C ILE A 3 -6.89 4.93 15.06
N VAL A 4 -6.57 3.65 15.27
CA VAL A 4 -5.58 2.92 14.48
C VAL A 4 -6.31 2.03 13.50
N VAL A 5 -6.03 2.17 12.20
CA VAL A 5 -6.60 1.34 11.13
C VAL A 5 -5.49 0.57 10.43
N ALA A 6 -5.65 -0.75 10.34
CA ALA A 6 -4.74 -1.62 9.59
C ALA A 6 -5.38 -2.01 8.26
N LEU A 7 -4.85 -1.49 7.16
CA LEU A 7 -5.23 -1.89 5.81
C LEU A 7 -4.60 -3.24 5.47
N GLY A 8 -5.41 -4.27 5.22
CA GLY A 8 -4.86 -5.55 4.77
C GLY A 8 -4.14 -5.40 3.42
N GLY A 9 -3.12 -6.23 3.14
CA GLY A 9 -2.45 -6.21 1.82
C GLY A 9 -3.42 -6.44 0.65
N ASN A 10 -4.52 -7.17 0.89
CA ASN A 10 -5.61 -7.38 -0.07
C ASN A 10 -6.50 -6.15 -0.30
N ALA A 11 -6.46 -5.17 0.60
CA ALA A 11 -7.08 -3.87 0.39
C ALA A 11 -6.27 -3.00 -0.59
N LEU A 12 -4.98 -3.29 -0.74
CA LEU A 12 -4.10 -2.62 -1.70
C LEU A 12 -4.09 -3.35 -3.05
N LEU A 13 -4.21 -4.67 -3.06
CA LEU A 13 -4.29 -5.46 -4.29
C LEU A 13 -5.15 -6.72 -4.08
N LYS A 14 -6.30 -6.82 -4.77
CA LYS A 14 -7.20 -7.96 -4.55
C LYS A 14 -6.70 -9.21 -5.26
N ARG A 15 -7.08 -10.37 -4.73
CA ARG A 15 -6.75 -11.66 -5.34
C ARG A 15 -7.30 -11.74 -6.76
N GLY A 16 -6.43 -12.06 -7.72
CA GLY A 16 -6.79 -12.22 -9.13
C GLY A 16 -6.75 -10.92 -9.95
N GLU A 17 -6.50 -9.76 -9.32
CA GLU A 17 -6.26 -8.52 -10.06
C GLU A 17 -4.85 -8.50 -10.66
N PRO A 18 -4.65 -7.81 -11.80
CA PRO A 18 -3.32 -7.56 -12.33
C PRO A 18 -2.47 -6.81 -11.30
N MET A 19 -1.23 -7.26 -11.09
CA MET A 19 -0.30 -6.65 -10.14
C MET A 19 0.34 -5.37 -10.71
N THR A 20 -0.48 -4.40 -11.11
CA THR A 20 -0.05 -3.13 -11.71
C THR A 20 -0.18 -1.98 -10.72
N ALA A 21 0.63 -0.93 -10.90
CA ALA A 21 0.52 0.29 -10.09
C ALA A 21 -0.88 0.93 -10.21
N GLN A 22 -1.50 0.86 -11.38
CA GLN A 22 -2.84 1.39 -11.62
C GLN A 22 -3.91 0.63 -10.84
N ALA A 23 -3.86 -0.71 -10.82
CA ALA A 23 -4.78 -1.52 -10.04
C ALA A 23 -4.63 -1.25 -8.53
N GLN A 24 -3.38 -1.16 -8.06
CA GLN A 24 -3.10 -0.83 -6.66
C GLN A 24 -3.66 0.55 -6.29
N ARG A 25 -3.38 1.57 -7.10
CA ARG A 25 -3.91 2.92 -6.87
C ARG A 25 -5.42 2.97 -6.86
N ALA A 26 -6.10 2.25 -7.76
CA ALA A 26 -7.55 2.19 -7.80
C ALA A 26 -8.13 1.60 -6.50
N ASN A 27 -7.50 0.56 -5.95
CA ASN A 27 -7.92 -0.01 -4.66
C ASN A 27 -7.63 0.93 -3.49
N VAL A 28 -6.45 1.55 -3.47
CA VAL A 28 -6.07 2.54 -2.44
C VAL A 28 -7.04 3.70 -2.42
N LYS A 29 -7.49 4.17 -3.59
CA LYS A 29 -8.50 5.24 -3.67
C LYS A 29 -9.80 4.88 -2.94
N VAL A 30 -10.30 3.66 -3.12
CA VAL A 30 -11.51 3.18 -2.41
C VAL A 30 -11.29 3.16 -0.90
N ALA A 31 -10.10 2.71 -0.45
CA ALA A 31 -9.77 2.76 0.97
C ALA A 31 -9.66 4.20 1.49
N ALA A 32 -9.05 5.10 0.71
CA ALA A 32 -8.88 6.50 1.06
C ALA A 32 -10.23 7.22 1.22
N GLU A 33 -11.22 6.94 0.36
CA GLU A 33 -12.58 7.49 0.49
C GLU A 33 -13.23 7.11 1.84
N ALA A 34 -13.10 5.85 2.26
CA ALA A 34 -13.61 5.40 3.56
C ALA A 34 -12.83 5.99 4.75
N LEU A 35 -11.50 6.06 4.63
CA LEU A 35 -10.63 6.60 5.68
C LEU A 35 -10.79 8.12 5.84
N ALA A 36 -11.02 8.86 4.75
CA ALA A 36 -11.19 10.31 4.78
C ALA A 36 -12.40 10.70 5.64
N ALA A 37 -13.52 9.97 5.55
CA ALA A 37 -14.69 10.20 6.40
C ALA A 37 -14.35 10.06 7.90
N ILE A 38 -13.52 9.07 8.26
CA ILE A 38 -13.08 8.85 9.64
C ILE A 38 -12.11 9.97 10.09
N ALA A 39 -11.21 10.39 9.21
CA ALA A 39 -10.19 11.39 9.49
C ALA A 39 -10.77 12.80 9.74
N GLN A 40 -11.96 13.12 9.23
CA GLN A 40 -12.64 14.40 9.48
C GLN A 40 -13.03 14.58 10.96
N GLU A 41 -13.32 13.48 11.66
CA GLU A 41 -13.81 13.52 13.05
C GLU A 41 -12.77 13.02 14.07
N HIS A 42 -11.74 12.32 13.61
CA HIS A 42 -10.81 11.57 14.45
C HIS A 42 -9.36 11.70 14.00
N GLN A 43 -8.42 11.59 14.95
CA GLN A 43 -7.00 11.43 14.63
C GLN A 43 -6.77 10.00 14.16
N LEU A 44 -6.40 9.85 12.90
CA LEU A 44 -6.22 8.55 12.26
C LEU A 44 -4.72 8.18 12.20
N ILE A 45 -4.40 6.96 12.64
CA ILE A 45 -3.11 6.31 12.42
C ILE A 45 -3.36 5.15 11.47
N ILE A 46 -2.63 5.10 10.36
CA ILE A 46 -2.82 4.09 9.33
C ILE A 46 -1.58 3.18 9.32
N SER A 47 -1.83 1.88 9.37
CA SER A 47 -0.85 0.85 9.02
C SER A 47 -1.35 0.06 7.82
N HIS A 48 -0.47 -0.68 7.17
CA HIS A 48 -0.85 -1.54 6.06
C HIS A 48 -0.05 -2.84 6.03
N GLY A 49 -0.61 -3.87 5.41
CA GLY A 49 0.13 -5.07 4.99
C GLY A 49 0.77 -4.86 3.61
N ASN A 50 1.73 -5.72 3.26
CA ASN A 50 2.49 -5.64 2.01
C ASN A 50 2.66 -6.99 1.29
N GLY A 51 1.98 -8.06 1.73
CA GLY A 51 2.22 -9.43 1.24
C GLY A 51 2.23 -9.58 -0.29
N PRO A 52 1.19 -9.13 -1.02
CA PRO A 52 1.19 -9.15 -2.47
C PRO A 52 2.33 -8.31 -3.09
N GLN A 53 2.62 -7.14 -2.53
CA GLN A 53 3.60 -6.19 -3.04
C GLN A 53 5.02 -6.73 -2.91
N VAL A 54 5.38 -7.22 -1.72
CA VAL A 54 6.73 -7.73 -1.45
C VAL A 54 6.96 -9.04 -2.21
N GLY A 55 5.92 -9.85 -2.37
CA GLY A 55 5.96 -11.05 -3.21
C GLY A 55 6.23 -10.73 -4.69
N LEU A 56 5.61 -9.67 -5.24
CA LEU A 56 5.89 -9.22 -6.60
C LEU A 56 7.35 -8.80 -6.78
N LEU A 57 7.88 -7.96 -5.87
CA LEU A 57 9.26 -7.51 -5.94
C LEU A 57 10.24 -8.68 -5.85
N ALA A 58 9.97 -9.65 -4.95
CA ALA A 58 10.79 -10.85 -4.83
C ALA A 58 10.79 -11.68 -6.13
N LEU A 59 9.61 -11.87 -6.75
CA LEU A 59 9.50 -12.56 -8.03
C LEU A 59 10.21 -11.81 -9.17
N GLN A 60 10.14 -10.49 -9.19
CA GLN A 60 10.84 -9.65 -10.17
C GLN A 60 12.35 -9.75 -10.02
N GLY A 61 12.87 -9.69 -8.79
CA GLY A 61 14.29 -9.87 -8.50
C GLY A 61 14.79 -11.25 -8.96
N ALA A 62 14.03 -12.30 -8.64
CA ALA A 62 14.32 -13.67 -9.07
C ALA A 62 14.25 -13.84 -10.60
N ALA A 63 13.41 -13.08 -11.30
CA ALA A 63 13.29 -13.16 -12.76
C ALA A 63 14.34 -12.33 -13.52
N TYR A 64 14.92 -11.29 -12.91
CA TYR A 64 15.89 -10.40 -13.55
C TYR A 64 17.33 -10.89 -13.38
N LYS A 65 17.82 -10.92 -12.13
CA LYS A 65 19.17 -11.36 -11.77
C LYS A 65 19.13 -11.95 -10.35
N PRO A 66 18.82 -13.26 -10.21
CA PRO A 66 18.63 -13.88 -8.91
C PRO A 66 19.81 -13.68 -7.94
N ASP A 67 21.04 -13.68 -8.46
CA ASP A 67 22.26 -13.53 -7.66
C ASP A 67 22.47 -12.11 -7.10
N GLU A 68 21.77 -11.12 -7.69
CA GLU A 68 21.76 -9.71 -7.26
C GLU A 68 20.46 -9.33 -6.54
N ALA A 69 19.59 -10.30 -6.22
CA ALA A 69 18.30 -10.03 -5.59
C ALA A 69 18.46 -9.47 -4.17
N TYR A 70 17.75 -8.38 -3.89
CA TYR A 70 17.71 -7.82 -2.54
C TYR A 70 17.05 -8.78 -1.55
N PRO A 71 17.51 -8.80 -0.28
CA PRO A 71 16.88 -9.59 0.76
C PRO A 71 15.47 -9.07 1.09
N LEU A 72 14.64 -9.95 1.65
CA LEU A 72 13.21 -9.71 1.81
C LEU A 72 12.87 -8.52 2.71
N ASP A 73 13.73 -8.21 3.68
CA ASP A 73 13.60 -7.04 4.56
C ASP A 73 13.82 -5.72 3.81
N VAL A 74 14.80 -5.67 2.90
CA VAL A 74 15.02 -4.51 2.01
C VAL A 74 13.85 -4.34 1.03
N LEU A 75 13.35 -5.43 0.45
CA LEU A 75 12.13 -5.38 -0.37
C LEU A 75 10.92 -4.93 0.45
N GLY A 76 10.85 -5.32 1.73
CA GLY A 76 9.87 -4.82 2.69
C GLY A 76 9.90 -3.30 2.78
N ALA A 77 11.08 -2.71 2.99
CA ALA A 77 11.26 -1.26 3.04
C ALA A 77 10.85 -0.58 1.72
N GLU A 78 11.15 -1.16 0.56
CA GLU A 78 10.69 -0.65 -0.74
C GLU A 78 9.15 -0.60 -0.82
N THR A 79 8.47 -1.63 -0.30
CA THR A 79 7.00 -1.67 -0.30
C THR A 79 6.35 -0.67 0.65
N GLU A 80 7.03 -0.27 1.72
CA GLU A 80 6.55 0.81 2.61
C GLU A 80 6.52 2.13 1.85
N GLY A 81 7.58 2.46 1.11
CA GLY A 81 7.61 3.64 0.25
C GLY A 81 6.56 3.59 -0.86
N MET A 82 6.44 2.46 -1.55
CA MET A 82 5.46 2.29 -2.63
C MET A 82 4.01 2.45 -2.13
N SER A 83 3.66 1.76 -1.05
CA SER A 83 2.29 1.74 -0.52
C SER A 83 1.95 3.03 0.21
N GLY A 84 2.88 3.52 1.04
CA GLY A 84 2.75 4.78 1.76
C GLY A 84 2.52 5.96 0.81
N TYR A 85 3.32 6.05 -0.26
CA TYR A 85 3.13 7.07 -1.30
C TYR A 85 1.72 7.07 -1.90
N MET A 86 1.19 5.89 -2.27
CA MET A 86 -0.15 5.81 -2.83
C MET A 86 -1.22 6.20 -1.80
N ILE A 87 -1.09 5.72 -0.56
CA ILE A 87 -2.04 6.02 0.53
C ILE A 87 -2.07 7.50 0.83
N GLU A 88 -0.91 8.12 1.04
CA GLU A 88 -0.78 9.55 1.35
C GLU A 88 -1.30 10.41 0.21
N GLN A 89 -0.98 10.06 -1.04
CA GLN A 89 -1.46 10.82 -2.19
C GLN A 89 -2.98 10.76 -2.34
N GLU A 90 -3.59 9.57 -2.25
CA GLU A 90 -5.04 9.44 -2.41
C GLU A 90 -5.82 10.05 -1.23
N LEU A 91 -5.29 9.98 0.00
CA LEU A 91 -5.86 10.69 1.14
C LEU A 91 -5.70 12.20 1.03
N GLY A 92 -4.52 12.68 0.61
CA GLY A 92 -4.24 14.10 0.40
C GLY A 92 -5.12 14.73 -0.69
N ASN A 93 -5.59 13.93 -1.66
CA ASN A 93 -6.57 14.38 -2.65
C ASN A 93 -7.97 14.65 -2.05
N LEU A 94 -8.27 14.08 -0.89
CA LEU A 94 -9.59 14.12 -0.25
C LEU A 94 -9.64 15.02 1.00
N LEU A 95 -8.50 15.22 1.66
CA LEU A 95 -8.40 15.98 2.89
C LEU A 95 -7.88 17.41 2.63
N PRO A 96 -8.34 18.42 3.37
CA PRO A 96 -7.79 19.77 3.29
C PRO A 96 -6.34 19.79 3.81
N PHE A 97 -5.53 20.68 3.23
CA PHE A 97 -4.15 20.94 3.61
C PHE A 97 -4.03 21.71 4.93
#